data_AF-A0A2M7NG93-F1
#
_entry.id   AF-A0A2M7NG93-F1
#
_cell.length_a   1.000
_cell.length_b   1.000
_cell.length_c   1.000
_cell.angle_alpha   90.00
_cell.angle_beta   90.00
_cell.angle_gamma   90.00
#
_symmetry.space_group_name_H-M   'P 1'
#
loop_
_entity.id
_entity.type
_entity.pdbx_description
1 polymer ?
#
loop_
_entity_poly.entity_id
_entity_poly.type
_entity_poly.pdbx_seq_one_letter_code
_entity_poly.pdbx_strand_id
1 'polypeptide(L)' 'MNSKTAMKDLIIPYPILESIEFSADELKIEIATYLYQKVKLSMGKAKKLAGLTQIEFQKELAKKDMQHE' A
#
# COMPACT_ATOMS: atom_id res chain seq x y z
N MET A 1 0.16 5.31 35.07
CA MET A 1 0.11 6.56 34.29
C MET A 1 0.37 6.24 32.83
N ASN A 2 -0.56 6.63 31.97
CA ASN A 2 -0.71 6.21 30.58
C ASN A 2 0.36 6.82 29.66
N SER A 3 1.26 6.02 29.12
CA SER A 3 1.99 6.39 27.91
C SER A 3 1.24 5.84 26.71
N LYS A 4 0.21 6.59 26.29
CA LYS A 4 -0.45 6.42 25.01
C LYS A 4 0.62 6.71 23.95
N THR A 5 1.27 5.66 23.43
CA THR A 5 2.24 5.77 22.33
C THR A 5 1.63 6.67 21.26
N ALA A 6 2.21 7.85 21.05
CA ALA A 6 1.73 8.77 20.03
C ALA A 6 1.69 8.02 18.70
N MET A 7 0.52 7.92 18.07
CA MET A 7 0.42 7.45 16.69
C MET A 7 1.30 8.36 15.85
N LYS A 8 2.41 7.80 15.34
CA LYS A 8 3.28 8.49 14.39
C LYS A 8 2.85 8.06 13.00
N ASP A 9 2.08 8.91 12.34
CA ASP A 9 1.73 8.70 10.95
C ASP A 9 2.95 8.93 10.07
N LEU A 10 3.10 8.09 9.03
CA LEU A 10 4.06 8.34 7.95
C LEU A 10 3.39 9.26 6.92
N ILE A 11 3.89 10.49 6.80
CA ILE A 11 3.38 11.48 5.85
C ILE A 11 4.34 11.60 4.68
N ILE A 12 3.81 11.42 3.46
CA ILE A 12 4.53 11.66 2.22
C ILE A 12 3.92 12.91 1.57
N PRO A 13 4.67 14.02 1.41
CA PRO A 13 4.19 15.20 0.72
C PRO A 13 3.77 14.90 -0.72
N TYR A 14 2.58 15.32 -1.12
CA TYR A 14 2.06 15.11 -2.47
C TYR A 14 2.97 15.62 -3.60
N PRO A 15 3.70 16.76 -3.47
CA PRO A 15 4.62 17.22 -4.52
C PRO A 15 5.72 16.21 -4.89
N ILE A 16 6.09 15.31 -3.98
CA ILE A 16 7.04 14.22 -4.29
C ILE A 16 6.42 13.28 -5.33
N LEU A 17 5.14 12.94 -5.18
CA LEU A 17 4.43 12.05 -6.10
C LEU A 17 4.14 12.74 -7.43
N GLU A 18 3.75 14.01 -7.39
CA GLU A 18 3.55 14.83 -8.59
C GLU A 18 4.83 14.89 -9.44
N SER A 19 6.01 15.01 -8.82
CA SER A 19 7.30 15.07 -9.53
C SER A 19 7.67 13.81 -10.31
N ILE A 20 7.00 12.68 -10.02
CA ILE A 20 7.20 11.38 -10.68
C ILE A 20 5.94 10.89 -11.39
N GLU A 21 4.98 11.80 -11.65
CA GLU A 21 3.69 11.51 -12.30
C GLU A 21 2.93 10.35 -11.63
N PHE A 22 3.01 10.29 -10.31
CA PHE A 22 2.46 9.19 -9.52
C PHE A 22 1.33 9.68 -8.63
N SER A 23 0.25 8.91 -8.54
CA SER A 23 -0.88 9.21 -7.67
C SER A 23 -0.70 8.61 -6.28
N ALA A 24 -1.41 9.18 -5.30
CA ALA A 24 -1.45 8.61 -3.96
C ALA A 24 -2.08 7.21 -3.93
N ASP A 25 -3.02 6.93 -4.84
CA ASP A 25 -3.68 5.63 -4.95
C ASP A 25 -2.71 4.57 -5.50
N GLU A 26 -1.95 4.89 -6.54
CA GLU A 26 -0.90 4.01 -7.06
C GLU A 26 0.13 3.67 -5.98
N LEU A 27 0.60 4.67 -5.21
CA LEU A 27 1.55 4.41 -4.12
C LEU A 27 0.97 3.52 -3.02
N LYS A 28 -0.30 3.72 -2.65
CA LYS A 28 -0.95 2.84 -1.67
C LYS A 28 -1.04 1.41 -2.19
N ILE A 29 -1.34 1.20 -3.47
CA ILE A 29 -1.39 -0.13 -4.09
C ILE A 29 0.00 -0.78 -4.11
N GLU A 30 1.04 -0.04 -4.51
CA GLU A 30 2.43 -0.50 -4.49
C GLU A 30 2.85 -0.98 -3.10
N ILE A 31 2.69 -0.11 -2.09
CA ILE A 31 3.08 -0.41 -0.72
C ILE A 31 2.26 -1.56 -0.15
N ALA A 32 0.95 -1.58 -0.39
CA ALA A 32 0.07 -2.66 0.08
C ALA A 32 0.48 -4.00 -0.51
N THR A 33 0.81 -4.04 -1.81
CA THR A 33 1.23 -5.27 -2.47
C THR A 33 2.58 -5.74 -1.96
N TYR A 34 3.57 -4.85 -1.89
CA TYR A 34 4.90 -5.15 -1.37
C TYR A 34 4.82 -5.74 0.05
N LEU A 35 4.05 -5.09 0.94
CA LEU A 35 3.91 -5.54 2.33
C LEU A 35 3.13 -6.86 2.44
N TYR A 36 2.18 -7.13 1.54
CA TYR A 36 1.51 -8.43 1.46
C TYR A 36 2.47 -9.53 1.02
N GLN A 37 3.20 -9.34 -0.08
CA GLN A 37 4.17 -10.30 -0.61
C GLN A 37 5.29 -10.61 0.40
N LYS A 38 5.69 -9.64 1.23
CA LYS A 38 6.65 -9.84 2.33
C LYS A 38 6.04 -10.43 3.61
N VAL A 39 4.78 -10.87 3.57
CA VAL A 39 4.03 -11.45 4.70
C VAL A 39 4.00 -10.49 5.92
N LYS A 40 4.04 -9.18 5.67
CA LYS A 40 3.95 -8.14 6.71
C LYS A 40 2.51 -7.70 6.95
N LEU A 41 1.67 -7.77 5.93
CA LEU A 41 0.23 -7.51 6.04
C LEU A 41 -0.57 -8.75 5.62
N SER A 42 -1.68 -9.00 6.33
CA SER A 42 -2.69 -9.94 5.85
C SER A 42 -3.46 -9.36 4.67
N MET A 43 -4.09 -10.21 3.87
CA MET A 43 -4.92 -9.81 2.72
C MET A 43 -5.93 -8.70 3.08
N GLY A 44 -6.62 -8.85 4.23
CA GLY A 44 -7.60 -7.87 4.69
C GLY A 44 -7.00 -6.50 5.02
N LYS A 45 -5.79 -6.47 5.60
CA LYS A 45 -5.08 -5.20 5.89
C LYS A 45 -4.50 -4.57 4.63
N ALA A 46 -3.93 -5.37 3.73
CA ALA A 46 -3.33 -4.91 2.50
C ALA A 46 -4.37 -4.28 1.56
N LYS A 47 -5.48 -4.97 1.28
CA LYS A 47 -6.56 -4.41 0.43
C LYS A 47 -7.16 -3.13 1.03
N LYS A 48 -7.26 -3.06 2.36
CA LYS A 48 -7.74 -1.86 3.06
C LYS A 48 -6.77 -0.68 2.90
N LEU A 49 -5.46 -0.92 2.99
CA LEU A 49 -4.44 0.10 2.73
C LEU A 49 -4.47 0.58 1.28
N ALA A 50 -4.63 -0.34 0.33
CA ALA A 50 -4.77 -0.04 -1.09
C ALA A 50 -6.07 0.70 -1.45
N GLY A 51 -7.08 0.71 -0.56
CA GLY A 51 -8.41 1.24 -0.87
C GLY A 51 -9.20 0.38 -1.86
N LEU A 52 -8.88 -0.92 -1.97
CA LEU A 52 -9.44 -1.84 -2.96
C LEU A 52 -10.36 -2.90 -2.34
N THR A 53 -11.29 -3.40 -3.15
CA THR A 53 -11.99 -4.65 -2.86
C THR A 53 -11.04 -5.84 -2.93
N GLN A 54 -11.50 -7.01 -2.48
CA GLN A 54 -10.67 -8.22 -2.53
C GLN A 54 -10.34 -8.63 -3.97
N ILE A 55 -11.29 -8.55 -4.89
CA ILE A 55 -11.10 -8.93 -6.30
C ILE A 55 -10.15 -7.97 -7.01
N GLU A 56 -10.30 -6.67 -6.79
CA GLU A 56 -9.38 -5.66 -7.36
C GLU A 56 -7.96 -5.86 -6.84
N PHE A 57 -7.80 -6.08 -5.54
CA PHE A 57 -6.47 -6.31 -4.98
C PHE A 57 -5.84 -7.61 -5.51
N GLN A 58 -6.61 -8.69 -5.68
CA GLN A 58 -6.12 -9.92 -6.33
C GLN A 58 -5.65 -9.68 -7.77
N LYS A 59 -6.34 -8.81 -8.53
CA LYS A 59 -5.90 -8.43 -9.88
C LYS A 59 -4.57 -7.67 -9.85
N GLU A 60 -4.39 -6.76 -8.89
CA GLU A 60 -3.11 -6.05 -8.71
C GLU A 60 -1.96 -6.99 -8.33
N LEU A 61 -2.21 -7.98 -7.47
CA LEU A 61 -1.21 -9.02 -7.17
C LEU A 61 -0.78 -9.77 -8.43
N ALA A 62 -1.76 -10.22 -9.24
CA ALA A 62 -1.47 -10.95 -10.48
C ALA A 62 -0.67 -10.11 -11.49
N LYS A 63 -0.97 -8.80 -11.61
CA LYS A 63 -0.20 -7.89 -12.46
C LYS A 63 1.27 -7.80 -12.06
N LYS A 64 1.56 -7.75 -10.75
CA LYS A 64 2.94 -7.62 -10.25
C LYS A 64 3.75 -8.91 -10.33
N ASP A 65 3.10 -10.05 -10.15
CA ASP A 65 3.77 -11.33 -10.32
C ASP A 65 4.27 -11.48 -11.78
N MET A 66 3.50 -11.01 -12.76
CA MET A 66 3.90 -10.99 -14.19
C MET A 66 5.02 -9.99 -14.53
N GLN A 67 5.30 -8.98 -13.69
CA GLN A 67 6.37 -7.99 -13.91
C GLN A 67 7.73 -8.44 -13.35
N HIS A 68 7.76 -9.54 -12.60
CA HIS A 68 8.97 -10.07 -11.97
C HIS A 68 9.45 -11.40 -12.60
N GLU A 69 8.86 -11.82 -13.73
CA GLU A 69 9.38 -12.85 -14.65
C GLU A 69 10.26 -12.24 -15.74
#